data_AF-A0A8H7QXI4-F1
#
_entry.id   AF-A0A8H7QXI4-F1
#
_cell.length_a   1.000
_cell.length_b   1.000
_cell.length_c   1.000
_cell.angle_alpha   90.00
_cell.angle_beta   90.00
_cell.angle_gamma   90.00
#
_symmetry.space_group_name_H-M   'P 1'
#
loop_
_entity.id
_entity.type
_entity.pdbx_description
1 polymer ?
#
loop_
_entity_poly.entity_id
_entity_poly.type
_entity_poly.pdbx_seq_one_letter_code
_entity_poly.pdbx_strand_id
1 'polypeptide(L)'
;MKTDTITRLGFYIALLATVMADSLYSVIVNSPNTDTGVMIGNKVYPLSPSSKSPILWQGIAPSNVDYSYVKIEKGTSKIIEREPFSRSAIQNDTVNEFFNRNWNTKPMVTFDTIESIPKNFNRHFDNQLLHPIGEIPTIHIVAAQSDIDNIHKNYLDDITISSNMTYISTSTVQLFTNVGFEVGGRSSRLFTKLAYNIKLAKKGGNLGGYRKLKLRTTVSDPSYMREYLATEMIYAANQPCSRASHVRVFINDRAIGLFSLLEKYDDTWLANTFGSGDIKSYSNGLLYEGEGGKKDENRADLSYKGDNPALYDSSAYSVAENPAQGVKNDFSDLIVFTKFIRDQIEFQKGNNRSAIEATKPLWEQQIDVEGFLVGMALEFIQGSWDAYQQNTNNYFLYKSPEQNRFIFISWDFDYVMGSGPVNMKALAVGDYNSYGGAQLRPLMVALLNVPSYRELYEKNLNRIITSLYNPSKSFPVIDSVYSLLEDDVAWDKSLDHVRKGPEYLTLENLFKDSLGDDAGRPLCISYLNAIEFLIRINSKISFFKAVEGKTGHSSLYSIKGWINEKLENVKNKTTYKQLLPLK
;
A
#
# COMPACT_ATOMS: atom_id res chain seq x y z
N MET A 1 -36.84 5.88 89.86
CA MET A 1 -36.44 4.45 89.86
C MET A 1 -36.55 3.95 88.43
N LYS A 2 -35.49 3.28 87.97
CA LYS A 2 -35.34 2.65 86.64
C LYS A 2 -36.49 1.69 86.33
N THR A 3 -36.89 1.59 85.06
CA THR A 3 -36.81 0.34 84.28
C THR A 3 -37.00 0.62 82.80
N ASP A 4 -36.14 -0.03 82.02
CA ASP A 4 -35.98 0.03 80.56
C ASP A 4 -37.15 -0.58 79.78
N THR A 5 -37.38 -0.05 78.57
CA THR A 5 -37.85 -0.87 77.44
C THR A 5 -37.13 -0.41 76.16
N ILE A 6 -36.18 -1.23 75.72
CA ILE A 6 -35.54 -1.19 74.40
C ILE A 6 -36.34 -2.10 73.46
N THR A 7 -36.66 -1.64 72.24
CA THR A 7 -36.65 -2.34 70.91
C THR A 7 -37.52 -1.52 69.95
N ARG A 8 -37.28 -1.35 68.64
CA ARG A 8 -36.32 -1.86 67.64
C ARG A 8 -36.48 -0.90 66.44
N LEU A 9 -35.44 -0.20 65.99
CA LEU A 9 -35.48 0.52 64.70
C LEU A 9 -34.79 -0.37 63.65
N GLY A 10 -35.58 -0.96 62.76
CA GLY A 10 -35.06 -1.77 61.65
C GLY A 10 -34.43 -0.86 60.60
N PHE A 11 -33.12 -1.00 60.39
CA PHE A 11 -32.46 -0.50 59.19
C PHE A 11 -32.82 -1.41 58.01
N TYR A 12 -33.66 -0.93 57.10
CA TYR A 12 -33.75 -1.50 55.76
C TYR A 12 -32.55 -0.99 54.95
N ILE A 13 -31.51 -1.83 54.82
CA ILE A 13 -30.53 -1.67 53.75
C ILE A 13 -31.23 -2.12 52.46
N ALA A 14 -31.71 -1.16 51.67
CA ALA A 14 -32.09 -1.42 50.30
C ALA A 14 -30.81 -1.74 49.52
N LEU A 15 -30.53 -3.03 49.32
CA LEU A 15 -29.56 -3.47 48.33
C LEU A 15 -30.14 -3.09 46.96
N LEU A 16 -29.75 -1.93 46.43
CA LEU A 16 -29.95 -1.61 45.03
C LEU A 16 -29.09 -2.59 44.23
N ALA A 17 -29.68 -3.72 43.84
CA ALA A 17 -29.13 -4.54 42.79
C ALA A 17 -29.19 -3.68 41.51
N THR A 18 -28.07 -3.06 41.15
CA THR A 18 -27.87 -2.53 39.81
C THR A 18 -28.04 -3.69 38.85
N VAL A 19 -29.18 -3.74 38.16
CA VAL A 19 -29.39 -4.63 37.02
C VAL A 19 -28.32 -4.24 36.02
N MET A 20 -27.30 -5.09 35.88
CA MET A 20 -26.26 -4.86 34.89
C MET A 20 -26.93 -4.95 33.52
N ALA A 21 -26.80 -3.92 32.70
CA ALA A 21 -27.24 -4.00 31.32
C ALA A 21 -26.45 -5.11 30.62
N ASP A 22 -27.08 -5.86 29.74
CA ASP A 22 -26.40 -6.83 28.90
C ASP A 22 -25.85 -6.14 27.65
N SER A 23 -24.68 -6.55 27.17
CA SER A 23 -24.06 -6.01 25.95
C SER A 23 -23.47 -7.13 25.11
N LEU A 24 -23.42 -6.92 23.80
CA LEU A 24 -22.73 -7.81 22.87
C LEU A 24 -21.22 -7.60 23.01
N TYR A 25 -20.51 -8.68 23.27
CA TYR A 25 -19.05 -8.75 23.18
C TYR A 25 -18.68 -9.41 21.86
N SER A 26 -17.69 -8.84 21.16
CA SER A 26 -17.26 -9.25 19.83
C SER A 26 -15.73 -9.23 19.76
N VAL A 27 -15.11 -10.38 19.52
CA VAL A 27 -13.64 -10.52 19.53
C VAL A 27 -13.15 -11.47 18.44
N ILE A 28 -12.09 -11.07 17.76
CA ILE A 28 -11.37 -11.89 16.80
C ILE A 28 -10.36 -12.75 17.55
N VAL A 29 -10.56 -14.07 17.51
CA VAL A 29 -9.68 -15.08 18.09
C VAL A 29 -9.51 -16.23 17.09
N ASN A 30 -8.30 -16.41 16.57
CA ASN A 30 -7.96 -17.62 15.85
C ASN A 30 -7.47 -18.68 16.83
N SER A 31 -8.36 -19.59 17.24
CA SER A 31 -8.01 -20.70 18.12
C SER A 31 -8.76 -21.96 17.71
N PRO A 32 -8.22 -22.81 16.81
CA PRO A 32 -8.89 -24.04 16.37
C PRO A 32 -9.13 -25.05 17.50
N ASN A 33 -8.36 -24.95 18.58
CA ASN A 33 -8.32 -25.93 19.67
C ASN A 33 -9.03 -25.47 20.95
N THR A 34 -9.54 -24.24 21.00
CA THR A 34 -10.23 -23.70 22.18
C THR A 34 -11.52 -22.99 21.77
N ASP A 35 -12.46 -22.84 22.69
CA ASP A 35 -13.53 -21.86 22.54
C ASP A 35 -13.06 -20.51 23.10
N THR A 36 -13.89 -19.47 22.92
CA THR A 36 -13.63 -18.13 23.48
C THR A 36 -14.72 -17.77 24.48
N GLY A 37 -14.35 -17.08 25.55
CA GLY A 37 -15.28 -16.48 26.52
C GLY A 37 -14.92 -15.03 26.82
N VAL A 38 -15.87 -14.28 27.39
CA VAL A 38 -15.60 -13.03 28.09
C VAL A 38 -15.69 -13.26 29.59
N MET A 39 -14.67 -12.81 30.33
CA MET A 39 -14.62 -12.89 31.78
C MET A 39 -14.99 -11.54 32.39
N ILE A 40 -16.00 -11.54 33.26
CA ILE A 40 -16.55 -10.34 33.91
C ILE A 40 -16.58 -10.58 35.41
N GLY A 41 -15.80 -9.81 36.15
CA GLY A 41 -15.46 -10.15 37.54
C GLY A 41 -14.76 -11.52 37.59
N ASN A 42 -15.39 -12.49 38.27
CA ASN A 42 -14.88 -13.87 38.41
C ASN A 42 -15.65 -14.90 37.60
N LYS A 43 -16.57 -14.47 36.72
CA LYS A 43 -17.42 -15.36 35.93
C LYS A 43 -17.07 -15.30 34.45
N VAL A 44 -16.99 -16.47 33.82
CA VAL A 44 -16.79 -16.61 32.38
C VAL A 44 -18.14 -16.80 31.70
N TYR A 45 -18.34 -16.05 30.63
CA TYR A 45 -19.48 -16.14 29.73
C TYR A 45 -18.96 -16.65 28.37
N PRO A 46 -19.25 -17.90 28.00
CA PRO A 46 -18.84 -18.45 26.70
C PRO A 46 -19.40 -17.62 25.54
N LEU A 47 -18.58 -17.38 24.54
CA LEU A 47 -18.97 -16.79 23.26
C LEU A 47 -19.14 -17.89 22.21
N SER A 48 -19.79 -17.57 21.10
CA SER A 48 -19.96 -18.48 19.96
C SER A 48 -19.37 -17.87 18.69
N PRO A 49 -18.85 -18.67 17.74
CA PRO A 49 -18.40 -18.15 16.46
C PRO A 49 -19.55 -17.49 15.68
N SER A 50 -19.24 -16.40 15.00
CA SER A 50 -20.17 -15.66 14.15
C SER A 50 -20.51 -16.46 12.91
N SER A 51 -21.75 -16.33 12.43
CA SER A 51 -22.19 -16.97 11.18
C SER A 51 -21.42 -16.50 9.94
N LYS A 52 -20.77 -15.33 10.02
CA LYS A 52 -19.95 -14.77 8.92
C LYS A 52 -18.52 -15.27 8.94
N SER A 53 -17.94 -15.55 10.12
CA SER A 53 -16.54 -15.93 10.24
C SER A 53 -16.29 -16.70 11.54
N PRO A 54 -15.69 -17.92 11.48
CA PRO A 54 -15.46 -18.73 12.67
C PRO A 54 -14.41 -18.17 13.62
N ILE A 55 -13.57 -17.23 13.16
CA ILE A 55 -12.59 -16.55 14.02
C ILE A 55 -13.17 -15.33 14.74
N LEU A 56 -14.41 -14.91 14.43
CA LEU A 56 -15.09 -13.82 15.12
C LEU A 56 -16.03 -14.42 16.15
N TRP A 57 -15.72 -14.29 17.44
CA TRP A 57 -16.52 -14.82 18.54
C TRP A 57 -17.40 -13.73 19.13
N GLN A 58 -18.68 -14.06 19.31
CA GLN A 58 -19.69 -13.11 19.76
C GLN A 58 -20.59 -13.73 20.83
N GLY A 59 -21.08 -12.91 21.75
CA GLY A 59 -21.97 -13.36 22.81
C GLY A 59 -22.42 -12.22 23.73
N ILE A 60 -23.53 -12.45 24.42
CA ILE A 60 -24.11 -11.46 25.34
C ILE A 60 -23.66 -11.77 26.75
N ALA A 61 -23.16 -10.75 27.44
CA ALA A 61 -22.82 -10.83 28.85
C ALA A 61 -23.11 -9.49 29.55
N PRO A 62 -23.15 -9.45 30.90
CA PRO A 62 -23.35 -8.21 31.64
C PRO A 62 -22.29 -7.15 31.30
N SER A 63 -22.62 -5.86 31.38
CA SER A 63 -21.72 -4.74 31.12
C SER A 63 -21.50 -3.88 32.37
N ASN A 64 -20.87 -2.71 32.23
CA ASN A 64 -20.50 -1.80 33.33
C ASN A 64 -19.49 -2.35 34.35
N VAL A 65 -18.76 -3.41 33.99
CA VAL A 65 -17.65 -3.97 34.77
C VAL A 65 -16.48 -4.24 33.83
N ASP A 66 -15.26 -4.03 34.33
CA ASP A 66 -14.04 -4.36 33.61
C ASP A 66 -14.03 -5.84 33.21
N TYR A 67 -13.49 -6.13 32.03
CA TYR A 67 -13.56 -7.46 31.44
C TYR A 67 -12.23 -7.90 30.83
N SER A 68 -12.11 -9.18 30.53
CA SER A 68 -10.98 -9.73 29.76
C SER A 68 -11.51 -10.85 28.87
N TYR A 69 -10.99 -10.98 27.65
CA TYR A 69 -11.25 -12.19 26.89
C TYR A 69 -10.42 -13.36 27.40
N VAL A 70 -10.95 -14.56 27.24
CA VAL A 70 -10.32 -15.81 27.65
C VAL A 70 -10.48 -16.86 26.55
N LYS A 71 -9.45 -17.69 26.36
CA LYS A 71 -9.59 -18.96 25.66
C LYS A 71 -9.99 -20.02 26.69
N ILE A 72 -10.98 -20.83 26.36
CA ILE A 72 -11.55 -21.84 27.26
C ILE A 72 -11.52 -23.23 26.62
N GLU A 73 -11.45 -24.26 27.45
CA GLU A 73 -11.57 -25.65 26.99
C GLU A 73 -12.94 -25.87 26.32
N LYS A 74 -12.95 -26.52 25.15
CA LYS A 74 -14.13 -26.63 24.27
C LYS A 74 -15.34 -27.16 25.02
N GLY A 75 -16.48 -26.48 24.87
CA GLY A 75 -17.74 -26.83 25.53
C GLY A 75 -17.77 -26.60 27.04
N THR A 76 -16.77 -25.91 27.62
CA THR A 76 -16.69 -25.63 29.06
C THR A 76 -16.52 -24.13 29.34
N SER A 77 -16.35 -23.76 30.61
CA SER A 77 -15.93 -22.41 31.04
C SER A 77 -14.54 -22.41 31.70
N LYS A 78 -13.78 -23.49 31.54
CA LYS A 78 -12.44 -23.62 32.13
C LYS A 78 -11.44 -22.83 31.30
N ILE A 79 -10.83 -21.82 31.93
CA ILE A 79 -9.84 -20.94 31.29
C ILE A 79 -8.57 -21.72 30.98
N ILE A 80 -8.10 -21.60 29.74
CA ILE A 80 -6.79 -22.07 29.25
C ILE A 80 -5.81 -20.90 29.18
N GLU A 81 -6.27 -19.77 28.64
CA GLU A 81 -5.48 -18.55 28.47
C GLU A 81 -6.37 -17.35 28.77
N ARG A 82 -5.81 -16.33 29.42
CA ARG A 82 -6.47 -15.05 29.69
C ARG A 82 -5.61 -13.93 29.13
N GLU A 83 -6.24 -12.89 28.60
CA GLU A 83 -5.52 -11.66 28.26
C GLU A 83 -4.71 -11.16 29.47
N PRO A 84 -3.47 -10.66 29.27
CA PRO A 84 -2.61 -10.22 30.37
C PRO A 84 -3.00 -8.85 30.93
N PHE A 85 -4.12 -8.28 30.50
CA PHE A 85 -4.65 -6.98 30.90
C PHE A 85 -6.16 -7.05 31.08
N SER A 86 -6.72 -6.04 31.76
CA SER A 86 -8.16 -5.81 31.84
C SER A 86 -8.57 -4.70 30.87
N ARG A 87 -9.72 -4.88 30.23
CA ARG A 87 -10.38 -3.87 29.40
C ARG A 87 -11.35 -3.08 30.28
N SER A 88 -11.49 -1.78 30.01
CA SER A 88 -12.38 -0.91 30.76
C SER A 88 -13.85 -1.28 30.55
N ALA A 89 -14.65 -1.14 31.60
CA ALA A 89 -16.10 -1.30 31.52
C ALA A 89 -16.75 -0.56 30.34
N ILE A 90 -17.68 -1.23 29.66
CA ILE A 90 -18.48 -0.69 28.55
C ILE A 90 -19.91 -0.41 29.00
N GLN A 91 -20.58 0.53 28.34
CA GLN A 91 -22.01 0.82 28.52
C GLN A 91 -22.88 0.31 27.36
N ASN A 92 -22.25 0.02 26.21
CA ASN A 92 -22.88 -0.48 24.98
C ASN A 92 -22.08 -1.69 24.47
N ASP A 93 -22.51 -2.29 23.37
CA ASP A 93 -21.79 -3.34 22.65
C ASP A 93 -20.32 -2.96 22.39
N THR A 94 -19.43 -3.95 22.47
CA THR A 94 -18.04 -3.74 22.04
C THR A 94 -17.98 -3.55 20.54
N VAL A 95 -16.91 -2.89 20.07
CA VAL A 95 -16.46 -3.03 18.68
C VAL A 95 -16.02 -4.47 18.41
N ASN A 96 -15.69 -4.80 17.16
CA ASN A 96 -14.98 -6.05 16.86
C ASN A 96 -13.52 -5.93 17.34
N GLU A 97 -13.27 -6.40 18.55
CA GLU A 97 -11.96 -6.32 19.19
C GLU A 97 -11.02 -7.42 18.68
N PHE A 98 -9.73 -7.31 18.96
CA PHE A 98 -8.75 -8.36 18.66
C PHE A 98 -8.12 -8.87 19.95
N PHE A 99 -8.10 -10.19 20.13
CA PHE A 99 -7.56 -10.80 21.35
C PHE A 99 -6.08 -10.47 21.55
N ASN A 100 -5.71 -10.15 22.79
CA ASN A 100 -4.37 -9.67 23.14
C ASN A 100 -3.97 -8.37 22.40
N ARG A 101 -4.95 -7.50 22.10
CA ARG A 101 -4.72 -6.08 21.74
C ARG A 101 -5.52 -5.21 22.70
N ASN A 102 -4.81 -4.43 23.52
CA ASN A 102 -5.44 -3.51 24.48
C ASN A 102 -5.91 -2.19 23.84
N TRP A 103 -5.86 -2.11 22.51
CA TRP A 103 -6.36 -1.00 21.72
C TRP A 103 -7.13 -1.56 20.52
N ASN A 104 -8.13 -0.80 20.06
CA ASN A 104 -8.90 -1.11 18.86
C ASN A 104 -8.61 -0.07 17.75
N THR A 105 -8.42 1.20 18.15
CA THR A 105 -7.97 2.29 17.29
C THR A 105 -6.84 3.08 17.97
N LYS A 106 -6.00 3.76 17.18
CA LYS A 106 -5.00 4.73 17.65
C LYS A 106 -5.16 6.06 16.92
N PRO A 107 -4.91 7.20 17.59
CA PRO A 107 -4.88 8.50 16.92
C PRO A 107 -3.76 8.52 15.88
N MET A 108 -4.07 8.99 14.68
CA MET A 108 -3.14 9.07 13.56
C MET A 108 -2.83 10.51 13.21
N VAL A 109 -1.58 10.77 12.83
CA VAL A 109 -1.17 12.00 12.18
C VAL A 109 -1.01 11.70 10.69
N THR A 110 -1.65 12.48 9.83
CA THR A 110 -1.58 12.32 8.36
C THR A 110 -0.85 13.50 7.74
N PHE A 111 -0.38 13.35 6.51
CA PHE A 111 0.18 14.47 5.76
C PHE A 111 -0.90 15.49 5.41
N ASP A 112 -0.58 16.78 5.57
CA ASP A 112 -1.40 17.88 5.05
C ASP A 112 -1.36 17.88 3.52
N THR A 113 -2.52 18.05 2.87
CA THR A 113 -2.58 18.21 1.42
C THR A 113 -1.83 19.48 0.99
N ILE A 114 -1.04 19.40 -0.09
CA ILE A 114 -0.37 20.55 -0.69
C ILE A 114 -1.37 21.29 -1.58
N GLU A 115 -2.15 22.21 -1.00
CA GLU A 115 -3.21 22.96 -1.70
C GLU A 115 -2.74 23.67 -2.98
N SER A 116 -1.47 24.05 -3.01
CA SER A 116 -0.87 24.78 -4.14
C SER A 116 -0.52 23.91 -5.36
N ILE A 117 -0.66 22.58 -5.25
CA ILE A 117 -0.61 21.63 -6.36
C ILE A 117 -2.06 21.24 -6.71
N PRO A 118 -2.51 21.41 -7.97
CA PRO A 118 -3.90 21.14 -8.33
C PRO A 118 -4.24 19.65 -8.25
N LYS A 119 -5.49 19.36 -7.89
CA LYS A 119 -6.05 18.01 -7.87
C LYS A 119 -6.89 17.78 -9.13
N ASN A 120 -6.36 17.01 -10.07
CA ASN A 120 -6.99 16.76 -11.37
C ASN A 120 -7.77 15.42 -11.42
N PHE A 121 -8.28 14.96 -10.27
CA PHE A 121 -9.10 13.75 -10.16
C PHE A 121 -10.12 13.89 -9.02
N ASN A 122 -11.27 13.22 -9.14
CA ASN A 122 -12.33 13.26 -8.14
C ASN A 122 -12.54 11.87 -7.53
N ARG A 123 -11.71 11.55 -6.53
CA ARG A 123 -11.78 10.25 -5.86
C ARG A 123 -12.93 10.18 -4.85
N HIS A 124 -13.72 9.12 -4.92
CA HIS A 124 -14.82 8.84 -3.99
C HIS A 124 -14.34 8.79 -2.53
N PHE A 125 -15.11 9.43 -1.65
CA PHE A 125 -14.73 9.68 -0.25
C PHE A 125 -14.83 8.42 0.65
N ASP A 126 -15.64 7.42 0.30
CA ASP A 126 -15.88 6.20 1.11
C ASP A 126 -14.71 5.19 1.14
N ASN A 127 -13.51 5.68 0.87
CA ASN A 127 -12.29 4.88 0.85
C ASN A 127 -11.79 4.51 2.27
N GLN A 128 -12.45 5.00 3.31
CA GLN A 128 -12.16 4.60 4.69
C GLN A 128 -12.66 3.18 5.00
N LEU A 129 -13.60 2.62 4.23
CA LEU A 129 -14.02 1.24 4.45
C LEU A 129 -12.89 0.25 4.11
N LEU A 130 -12.17 0.43 3.00
CA LEU A 130 -11.05 -0.45 2.65
C LEU A 130 -9.77 -0.05 3.39
N HIS A 131 -9.50 1.26 3.49
CA HIS A 131 -8.31 1.83 4.12
C HIS A 131 -8.69 2.70 5.33
N PRO A 132 -9.18 2.09 6.42
CA PRO A 132 -9.54 2.86 7.60
C PRO A 132 -8.28 3.46 8.27
N ILE A 133 -8.47 4.61 8.91
CA ILE A 133 -7.40 5.35 9.57
C ILE A 133 -7.39 4.97 11.05
N GLY A 134 -6.21 4.58 11.55
CA GLY A 134 -6.00 4.34 12.97
C GLY A 134 -6.47 2.98 13.46
N GLU A 135 -6.90 2.07 12.59
CA GLU A 135 -7.16 0.68 12.94
C GLU A 135 -6.49 -0.27 11.93
N ILE A 136 -6.35 -1.53 12.32
CA ILE A 136 -5.85 -2.60 11.44
C ILE A 136 -6.98 -3.63 11.28
N PRO A 137 -7.65 -3.65 10.13
CA PRO A 137 -8.69 -4.64 9.85
C PRO A 137 -8.16 -6.07 9.79
N THR A 138 -9.08 -7.02 9.72
CA THR A 138 -8.79 -8.45 9.51
C THR A 138 -9.48 -8.96 8.25
N ILE A 139 -8.73 -9.67 7.42
CA ILE A 139 -9.24 -10.50 6.33
C ILE A 139 -9.12 -11.96 6.73
N HIS A 140 -10.25 -12.67 6.69
CA HIS A 140 -10.30 -14.10 6.89
C HIS A 140 -10.74 -14.80 5.60
N ILE A 141 -9.85 -15.61 5.02
CA ILE A 141 -10.10 -16.43 3.83
C ILE A 141 -10.47 -17.84 4.27
N VAL A 142 -11.56 -18.38 3.73
CA VAL A 142 -11.98 -19.77 3.96
C VAL A 142 -12.11 -20.48 2.61
N ALA A 143 -11.39 -21.59 2.45
CA ALA A 143 -11.44 -22.43 1.26
C ALA A 143 -11.16 -23.90 1.61
N ALA A 144 -11.38 -24.81 0.65
CA ALA A 144 -11.00 -26.20 0.83
C ALA A 144 -9.48 -26.31 1.10
N GLN A 145 -9.08 -27.09 2.11
CA GLN A 145 -7.67 -27.18 2.48
C GLN A 145 -6.80 -27.71 1.33
N SER A 146 -7.33 -28.62 0.49
CA SER A 146 -6.65 -29.10 -0.71
C SER A 146 -6.33 -28.01 -1.72
N ASP A 147 -7.19 -26.99 -1.83
CA ASP A 147 -6.99 -25.86 -2.74
C ASP A 147 -5.92 -24.91 -2.20
N ILE A 148 -5.95 -24.64 -0.90
CA ILE A 148 -4.90 -23.87 -0.20
C ILE A 148 -3.55 -24.57 -0.31
N ASP A 149 -3.51 -25.87 -0.07
CA ASP A 149 -2.29 -26.67 -0.21
C ASP A 149 -1.77 -26.67 -1.65
N ASN A 150 -2.66 -26.70 -2.64
CA ASN A 150 -2.30 -26.64 -4.05
C ASN A 150 -1.60 -25.32 -4.40
N ILE A 151 -2.20 -24.16 -4.06
CA ILE A 151 -1.60 -22.86 -4.38
C ILE A 151 -0.30 -22.61 -3.59
N HIS A 152 -0.18 -23.13 -2.36
CA HIS A 152 1.03 -22.98 -1.55
C HIS A 152 2.16 -23.90 -1.99
N LYS A 153 1.84 -25.11 -2.46
CA LYS A 153 2.83 -26.06 -2.99
C LYS A 153 3.35 -25.59 -4.35
N ASN A 154 2.45 -25.09 -5.20
CA ASN A 154 2.73 -24.64 -6.56
C ASN A 154 2.81 -23.11 -6.63
N TYR A 155 3.48 -22.49 -5.67
CA TYR A 155 3.50 -21.03 -5.47
C TYR A 155 4.11 -20.24 -6.64
N LEU A 156 4.80 -20.89 -7.58
CA LEU A 156 5.32 -20.28 -8.82
C LEU A 156 4.30 -20.29 -9.96
N ASP A 157 3.24 -21.09 -9.86
CA ASP A 157 2.21 -21.21 -10.89
C ASP A 157 1.09 -20.19 -10.64
N ASP A 158 0.44 -19.77 -11.72
CA ASP A 158 -0.75 -18.92 -11.67
C ASP A 158 -2.00 -19.78 -11.46
N ILE A 159 -2.26 -20.13 -10.20
CA ILE A 159 -3.42 -20.92 -9.79
C ILE A 159 -4.37 -20.05 -8.96
N THR A 160 -5.57 -19.80 -9.49
CA THR A 160 -6.66 -19.16 -8.77
C THR A 160 -7.64 -20.20 -8.24
N ILE A 161 -7.98 -20.10 -6.95
CA ILE A 161 -9.00 -20.93 -6.30
C ILE A 161 -10.24 -20.10 -5.97
N SER A 162 -11.38 -20.76 -5.78
CA SER A 162 -12.58 -20.12 -5.23
C SER A 162 -12.58 -20.20 -3.71
N SER A 163 -12.92 -19.10 -3.05
CA SER A 163 -12.91 -18.98 -1.59
C SER A 163 -14.05 -18.09 -1.09
N ASN A 164 -14.27 -18.09 0.21
CA ASN A 164 -15.01 -17.04 0.90
C ASN A 164 -14.03 -16.10 1.59
N MET A 165 -14.35 -14.82 1.64
CA MET A 165 -13.57 -13.81 2.37
C MET A 165 -14.49 -13.08 3.34
N THR A 166 -14.08 -12.96 4.60
CA THR A 166 -14.69 -12.01 5.53
C THR A 166 -13.74 -10.87 5.81
N TYR A 167 -14.20 -9.64 5.61
CA TYR A 167 -13.54 -8.42 6.05
C TYR A 167 -14.15 -7.97 7.39
N ILE A 168 -13.29 -7.74 8.39
CA ILE A 168 -13.67 -7.37 9.76
C ILE A 168 -12.87 -6.13 10.17
N SER A 169 -13.54 -4.99 10.29
CA SER A 169 -13.01 -3.80 10.97
C SER A 169 -13.65 -3.64 12.36
N THR A 170 -13.28 -2.64 13.14
CA THR A 170 -13.91 -2.37 14.45
C THR A 170 -15.43 -2.21 14.35
N SER A 171 -15.94 -1.67 13.24
CA SER A 171 -17.37 -1.37 13.06
C SER A 171 -18.08 -2.24 12.02
N THR A 172 -17.35 -2.96 11.17
CA THR A 172 -17.92 -3.62 9.98
C THR A 172 -17.53 -5.09 9.88
N VAL A 173 -18.50 -5.95 9.53
CA VAL A 173 -18.28 -7.37 9.20
C VAL A 173 -18.97 -7.69 7.86
N GLN A 174 -18.18 -7.88 6.81
CA GLN A 174 -18.67 -8.16 5.45
C GLN A 174 -18.16 -9.51 4.94
N LEU A 175 -19.10 -10.41 4.62
CA LEU A 175 -18.81 -11.70 4.01
C LEU A 175 -18.98 -11.59 2.48
N PHE A 176 -17.96 -12.03 1.76
CA PHE A 176 -17.94 -12.16 0.31
C PHE A 176 -17.80 -13.63 -0.06
N THR A 177 -18.63 -14.09 -1.00
CA THR A 177 -18.60 -15.47 -1.51
C THR A 177 -18.07 -15.49 -2.95
N ASN A 178 -17.57 -16.66 -3.38
CA ASN A 178 -16.99 -16.85 -4.72
C ASN A 178 -15.86 -15.87 -5.03
N VAL A 179 -14.99 -15.67 -4.03
CA VAL A 179 -13.81 -14.81 -4.12
C VAL A 179 -12.68 -15.58 -4.78
N GLY A 180 -12.14 -15.05 -5.87
CA GLY A 180 -10.92 -15.56 -6.46
C GLY A 180 -9.73 -15.25 -5.56
N PHE A 181 -8.97 -16.27 -5.18
CA PHE A 181 -7.81 -16.15 -4.32
C PHE A 181 -6.62 -16.89 -4.94
N GLU A 182 -5.47 -16.23 -5.00
CA GLU A 182 -4.25 -16.78 -5.62
C GLU A 182 -3.01 -16.22 -4.94
N VAL A 183 -1.90 -16.95 -5.05
CA VAL A 183 -0.58 -16.41 -4.72
C VAL A 183 -0.26 -15.29 -5.72
N GLY A 184 0.24 -14.17 -5.22
CA GLY A 184 0.46 -12.94 -5.98
C GLY A 184 1.94 -12.60 -6.20
N GLY A 185 2.17 -11.78 -7.22
CA GLY A 185 3.49 -11.19 -7.55
C GLY A 185 4.33 -12.06 -8.48
N ARG A 186 5.59 -11.66 -8.66
CA ARG A 186 6.58 -12.37 -9.49
C ARG A 186 7.69 -12.90 -8.57
N SER A 187 8.76 -12.13 -8.38
CA SER A 187 9.86 -12.46 -7.46
C SER A 187 9.41 -12.65 -6.00
N SER A 188 8.37 -11.93 -5.56
CA SER A 188 7.81 -12.07 -4.20
C SER A 188 7.25 -13.47 -3.90
N ARG A 189 6.97 -14.29 -4.92
CA ARG A 189 6.55 -15.70 -4.75
C ARG A 189 7.66 -16.54 -4.11
N LEU A 190 8.91 -16.09 -4.21
CA LEU A 190 10.06 -16.80 -3.68
C LEU A 190 10.32 -16.51 -2.20
N PHE A 191 9.64 -15.52 -1.60
CA PHE A 191 9.61 -15.35 -0.16
C PHE A 191 8.89 -16.51 0.53
N THR A 192 9.19 -16.69 1.81
CA THR A 192 8.59 -17.75 2.61
C THR A 192 7.21 -17.39 3.12
N LYS A 193 6.99 -16.10 3.40
CA LYS A 193 5.65 -15.50 3.53
C LYS A 193 5.18 -15.08 2.14
N LEU A 194 4.09 -15.68 1.66
CA LEU A 194 3.57 -15.47 0.30
C LEU A 194 2.66 -14.24 0.22
N ALA A 195 2.75 -13.50 -0.89
CA ALA A 195 1.80 -12.44 -1.23
C ALA A 195 0.55 -13.06 -1.86
N TYR A 196 -0.57 -12.35 -1.84
CA TYR A 196 -1.83 -12.84 -2.41
C TYR A 196 -2.55 -11.77 -3.22
N ASN A 197 -3.25 -12.19 -4.29
CA ASN A 197 -4.25 -11.36 -4.95
C ASN A 197 -5.65 -11.86 -4.59
N ILE A 198 -6.58 -10.94 -4.39
CA ILE A 198 -7.99 -11.19 -4.10
C ILE A 198 -8.82 -10.56 -5.21
N LYS A 199 -9.77 -11.32 -5.77
CA LYS A 199 -10.69 -10.85 -6.80
C LYS A 199 -12.13 -11.11 -6.38
N LEU A 200 -12.84 -10.04 -5.99
CA LEU A 200 -14.24 -10.10 -5.62
C LEU A 200 -15.14 -10.28 -6.86
N ALA A 201 -16.27 -10.97 -6.67
CA ALA A 201 -17.23 -11.25 -7.72
C ALA A 201 -17.83 -9.94 -8.31
N LYS A 202 -18.12 -9.92 -9.63
CA LYS A 202 -18.72 -8.74 -10.30
C LYS A 202 -20.07 -8.34 -9.70
N LYS A 203 -20.90 -9.33 -9.35
CA LYS A 203 -22.24 -9.11 -8.79
C LYS A 203 -22.18 -9.26 -7.26
N GLY A 204 -22.51 -8.18 -6.55
CA GLY A 204 -22.63 -8.19 -5.08
C GLY A 204 -21.32 -8.14 -4.30
N GLY A 205 -20.14 -8.04 -4.93
CA GLY A 205 -18.85 -8.04 -4.25
C GLY A 205 -17.94 -6.88 -4.65
N ASN A 206 -18.00 -5.77 -3.92
CA ASN A 206 -16.91 -4.81 -3.83
C ASN A 206 -16.71 -4.43 -2.36
N LEU A 207 -15.49 -4.09 -1.98
CA LEU A 207 -15.15 -3.59 -0.66
C LEU A 207 -14.68 -2.14 -0.81
N GLY A 208 -15.47 -1.20 -0.29
CA GLY A 208 -15.20 0.24 -0.43
C GLY A 208 -15.20 0.72 -1.89
N GLY A 209 -15.93 0.05 -2.79
CA GLY A 209 -15.91 0.32 -4.22
C GLY A 209 -14.90 -0.49 -5.03
N TYR A 210 -14.03 -1.29 -4.42
CA TYR A 210 -12.94 -2.00 -5.10
C TYR A 210 -13.18 -3.50 -5.23
N ARG A 211 -12.70 -4.09 -6.33
CA ARG A 211 -12.87 -5.53 -6.60
C ARG A 211 -11.58 -6.33 -6.60
N LYS A 212 -10.49 -5.76 -7.10
CA LYS A 212 -9.17 -6.41 -7.12
C LYS A 212 -8.31 -5.83 -6.01
N LEU A 213 -7.95 -6.66 -5.04
CA LEU A 213 -7.10 -6.29 -3.91
C LEU A 213 -5.77 -7.07 -3.98
N LYS A 214 -4.71 -6.48 -3.45
CA LYS A 214 -3.38 -7.07 -3.34
C LYS A 214 -2.93 -7.05 -1.89
N LEU A 215 -2.43 -8.18 -1.41
CA LEU A 215 -1.83 -8.35 -0.10
C LEU A 215 -0.32 -8.53 -0.29
N ARG A 216 0.47 -7.56 0.18
CA ARG A 216 1.95 -7.61 0.14
C ARG A 216 2.53 -8.04 1.48
N THR A 217 3.59 -8.82 1.41
CA THR A 217 4.16 -9.55 2.56
C THR A 217 4.97 -8.69 3.50
N THR A 218 5.48 -7.55 3.02
CA THR A 218 6.43 -6.64 3.69
C THR A 218 7.79 -7.26 4.07
N VAL A 219 8.10 -8.48 3.62
CA VAL A 219 9.35 -9.19 3.98
C VAL A 219 10.61 -8.39 3.65
N SER A 220 10.63 -7.74 2.49
CA SER A 220 11.76 -6.91 2.05
C SER A 220 11.81 -5.50 2.68
N ASP A 221 10.75 -5.12 3.42
CA ASP A 221 10.64 -3.86 4.15
C ASP A 221 10.49 -4.11 5.66
N PRO A 222 11.59 -4.16 6.44
CA PRO A 222 11.52 -4.42 7.87
C PRO A 222 10.83 -3.31 8.68
N SER A 223 10.46 -2.19 8.02
CA SER A 223 9.65 -1.13 8.61
C SER A 223 8.15 -1.31 8.39
N TYR A 224 7.71 -2.15 7.45
CA TYR A 224 6.28 -2.31 7.09
C TYR A 224 5.59 -1.01 6.61
N MET A 225 6.32 0.10 6.41
CA MET A 225 5.76 1.44 6.34
C MET A 225 6.01 2.16 5.01
N ARG A 226 6.93 1.68 4.17
CA ARG A 226 7.37 2.42 2.98
C ARG A 226 6.25 2.64 1.97
N GLU A 227 5.52 1.58 1.64
CA GLU A 227 4.38 1.64 0.71
C GLU A 227 3.27 2.58 1.25
N TYR A 228 2.96 2.47 2.54
CA TYR A 228 1.99 3.35 3.20
C TYR A 228 2.41 4.81 3.11
N LEU A 229 3.62 5.15 3.55
CA LEU A 229 4.10 6.53 3.55
C LEU A 229 4.22 7.09 2.14
N ALA A 230 4.69 6.30 1.18
CA ALA A 230 4.83 6.75 -0.21
C ALA A 230 3.47 7.06 -0.83
N THR A 231 2.48 6.18 -0.67
CA THR A 231 1.13 6.41 -1.20
C THR A 231 0.43 7.59 -0.51
N GLU A 232 0.59 7.76 0.81
CA GLU A 232 0.04 8.93 1.52
C GLU A 232 0.71 10.25 1.09
N MET A 233 2.02 10.25 0.80
CA MET A 233 2.71 11.42 0.26
C MET A 233 2.24 11.77 -1.17
N ILE A 234 2.03 10.77 -2.02
CA ILE A 234 1.51 10.96 -3.39
C ILE A 234 0.10 11.54 -3.34
N TYR A 235 -0.75 11.02 -2.46
CA TYR A 235 -2.10 11.54 -2.25
C TYR A 235 -2.09 12.98 -1.71
N ALA A 236 -1.24 13.29 -0.72
CA ALA A 236 -1.08 14.64 -0.19
C ALA A 236 -0.54 15.63 -1.23
N ALA A 237 0.22 15.16 -2.23
CA ALA A 237 0.64 15.94 -3.40
C ALA A 237 -0.44 16.02 -4.50
N ASN A 238 -1.69 15.66 -4.20
CA ASN A 238 -2.83 15.71 -5.12
C ASN A 238 -2.62 14.91 -6.41
N GLN A 239 -1.91 13.78 -6.33
CA GLN A 239 -1.74 12.86 -7.45
C GLN A 239 -2.62 11.61 -7.32
N PRO A 240 -3.17 11.09 -8.43
CA PRO A 240 -3.90 9.83 -8.40
C PRO A 240 -2.93 8.66 -8.22
N CYS A 241 -3.16 7.83 -7.21
CA CYS A 241 -2.48 6.56 -7.01
C CYS A 241 -3.33 5.62 -6.17
N SER A 242 -2.94 4.35 -6.12
CA SER A 242 -3.51 3.44 -5.14
C SER A 242 -3.14 3.85 -3.72
N ARG A 243 -4.05 3.66 -2.77
CA ARG A 243 -3.74 3.76 -1.34
C ARG A 243 -3.21 2.43 -0.82
N ALA A 244 -2.49 2.51 0.29
CA ALA A 244 -2.08 1.36 1.07
C ALA A 244 -2.57 1.52 2.51
N SER A 245 -2.92 0.40 3.14
CA SER A 245 -3.15 0.27 4.59
C SER A 245 -2.59 -1.07 5.06
N HIS A 246 -2.81 -1.42 6.32
CA HIS A 246 -2.38 -2.69 6.90
C HIS A 246 -3.56 -3.58 7.23
N VAL A 247 -3.38 -4.89 7.10
CA VAL A 247 -4.45 -5.86 7.39
C VAL A 247 -3.86 -7.13 8.00
N ARG A 248 -4.56 -7.68 8.99
CA ARG A 248 -4.26 -9.01 9.55
C ARG A 248 -4.91 -10.07 8.67
N VAL A 249 -4.17 -11.10 8.29
CA VAL A 249 -4.66 -12.14 7.38
C VAL A 249 -4.69 -13.49 8.07
N PHE A 250 -5.83 -14.16 7.94
CA PHE A 250 -6.04 -15.55 8.33
C PHE A 250 -6.51 -16.34 7.12
N ILE A 251 -6.00 -17.56 6.95
CA ILE A 251 -6.47 -18.52 5.94
C ILE A 251 -6.87 -19.78 6.69
N ASN A 252 -8.15 -20.14 6.60
CA ASN A 252 -8.77 -21.15 7.45
C ASN A 252 -8.39 -20.87 8.92
N ASP A 253 -8.03 -21.89 9.69
CA ASP A 253 -7.67 -21.74 11.11
C ASP A 253 -6.21 -21.30 11.35
N ARG A 254 -5.55 -20.71 10.35
CA ARG A 254 -4.13 -20.31 10.42
C ARG A 254 -3.96 -18.80 10.31
N ALA A 255 -3.25 -18.23 11.28
CA ALA A 255 -2.70 -16.88 11.19
C ALA A 255 -1.59 -16.84 10.14
N ILE A 256 -1.73 -15.94 9.15
CA ILE A 256 -0.74 -15.76 8.07
C ILE A 256 0.14 -14.53 8.34
N GLY A 257 -0.42 -13.49 8.96
CA GLY A 257 0.34 -12.35 9.47
C GLY A 257 -0.21 -10.99 9.06
N LEU A 258 0.64 -9.97 9.19
CA LEU A 258 0.37 -8.58 8.85
C LEU A 258 0.79 -8.30 7.39
N PHE A 259 -0.11 -7.72 6.60
CA PHE A 259 0.14 -7.42 5.18
C PHE A 259 -0.13 -5.95 4.89
N SER A 260 0.55 -5.41 3.88
CA SER A 260 0.06 -4.18 3.23
C SER A 260 -1.10 -4.55 2.29
N LEU A 261 -2.23 -3.88 2.45
CA LEU A 261 -3.42 -4.00 1.63
C LEU A 261 -3.47 -2.88 0.62
N LEU A 262 -3.57 -3.23 -0.67
CA LEU A 262 -3.69 -2.27 -1.76
C LEU A 262 -4.86 -2.64 -2.67
N GLU A 263 -5.41 -1.63 -3.31
CA GLU A 263 -6.27 -1.71 -4.48
C GLU A 263 -5.41 -1.86 -5.76
N LYS A 264 -5.84 -2.72 -6.68
CA LYS A 264 -5.26 -2.78 -8.04
C LYS A 264 -5.99 -1.82 -8.96
N TYR A 265 -5.26 -1.26 -9.92
CA TYR A 265 -5.87 -0.50 -11.01
C TYR A 265 -6.72 -1.43 -11.88
N ASP A 266 -8.02 -1.19 -11.87
CA ASP A 266 -9.02 -1.83 -12.72
C ASP A 266 -10.15 -0.84 -13.06
N ASP A 267 -11.17 -1.31 -13.76
CA ASP A 267 -12.38 -0.55 -14.06
C ASP A 267 -13.02 0.10 -12.82
N THR A 268 -13.09 -0.63 -11.69
CA THR A 268 -13.63 -0.09 -10.44
C THR A 268 -12.73 0.96 -9.81
N TRP A 269 -11.41 0.79 -9.88
CA TRP A 269 -10.48 1.82 -9.42
C TRP A 269 -10.58 3.11 -10.23
N LEU A 270 -10.66 3.00 -11.56
CA LEU A 270 -10.81 4.14 -12.45
C LEU A 270 -12.12 4.89 -12.17
N ALA A 271 -13.23 4.16 -11.99
CA ALA A 271 -14.49 4.77 -11.60
C ALA A 271 -14.44 5.42 -10.20
N ASN A 272 -13.77 4.80 -9.23
CA ASN A 272 -13.60 5.41 -7.92
C ASN A 272 -12.73 6.67 -7.95
N THR A 273 -11.72 6.73 -8.81
CA THR A 273 -10.73 7.82 -8.82
C THR A 273 -11.13 8.98 -9.74
N PHE A 274 -11.74 8.68 -10.88
CA PHE A 274 -12.09 9.67 -11.90
C PHE A 274 -13.61 9.79 -12.14
N GLY A 275 -14.38 8.75 -11.79
CA GLY A 275 -15.84 8.73 -11.91
C GLY A 275 -16.60 9.05 -10.61
N SER A 276 -15.91 9.59 -9.59
CA SER A 276 -16.51 9.90 -8.29
C SER A 276 -17.19 8.70 -7.60
N GLY A 277 -16.76 7.47 -7.90
CA GLY A 277 -17.34 6.25 -7.34
C GLY A 277 -18.54 5.69 -8.11
N ASP A 278 -18.98 6.36 -9.19
CA ASP A 278 -20.06 5.84 -10.03
C ASP A 278 -19.55 4.75 -10.99
N ILE A 279 -19.35 3.55 -10.44
CA ILE A 279 -18.91 2.36 -11.18
C ILE A 279 -19.88 1.98 -12.30
N LYS A 280 -21.16 2.36 -12.22
CA LYS A 280 -22.17 1.97 -13.22
C LYS A 280 -22.19 2.88 -14.43
N SER A 281 -22.01 4.19 -14.24
CA SER A 281 -22.10 5.17 -15.33
C SER A 281 -20.73 5.59 -15.87
N TYR A 282 -19.65 5.42 -15.09
CA TYR A 282 -18.32 5.83 -15.54
C TYR A 282 -17.84 4.98 -16.72
N SER A 283 -17.72 5.61 -17.89
CA SER A 283 -17.18 5.01 -19.10
C SER A 283 -15.67 5.25 -19.16
N ASN A 284 -14.87 4.34 -18.60
CA ASN A 284 -13.42 4.50 -18.55
C ASN A 284 -12.76 4.48 -19.94
N GLY A 285 -11.60 5.14 -20.07
CA GLY A 285 -10.71 5.06 -21.23
C GLY A 285 -9.71 3.91 -21.12
N LEU A 286 -8.73 3.90 -22.03
CA LEU A 286 -7.61 2.93 -22.03
C LEU A 286 -6.65 3.20 -20.88
N LEU A 287 -6.25 2.13 -20.19
CA LEU A 287 -5.19 2.15 -19.19
C LEU A 287 -4.04 1.29 -19.69
N TYR A 288 -2.91 1.93 -19.99
CA TYR A 288 -1.67 1.25 -20.37
C TYR A 288 -0.81 1.03 -19.13
N GLU A 289 -0.18 -0.13 -19.02
CA GLU A 289 0.87 -0.42 -18.04
C GLU A 289 2.23 -0.37 -18.75
N GLY A 290 3.20 0.29 -18.14
CA GLY A 290 4.57 0.36 -18.63
C GLY A 290 5.53 -0.39 -17.72
N GLU A 291 6.26 -1.34 -18.31
CA GLU A 291 7.25 -2.17 -17.61
C GLU A 291 8.70 -1.94 -18.09
N GLY A 292 9.66 -2.38 -17.28
CA GLY A 292 11.09 -2.16 -17.52
C GLY A 292 11.68 -2.80 -18.77
N GLY A 293 10.94 -3.71 -19.43
CA GLY A 293 11.28 -4.38 -20.69
C GLY A 293 12.42 -5.41 -20.68
N LYS A 294 12.26 -6.44 -21.52
CA LYS A 294 13.25 -7.53 -21.59
C LYS A 294 14.59 -7.16 -22.21
N LYS A 295 14.62 -6.04 -22.94
CA LYS A 295 15.76 -5.45 -23.64
C LYS A 295 15.63 -3.95 -23.58
N ASP A 296 16.75 -3.24 -23.66
CA ASP A 296 16.77 -1.77 -23.66
C ASP A 296 15.91 -1.17 -24.78
N GLU A 297 15.86 -1.79 -25.96
CA GLU A 297 15.03 -1.33 -27.10
C GLU A 297 13.52 -1.59 -26.90
N ASN A 298 13.16 -2.55 -26.05
CA ASN A 298 11.78 -2.96 -25.78
C ASN A 298 11.18 -2.26 -24.55
N ARG A 299 11.90 -1.36 -23.88
CA ARG A 299 11.41 -0.68 -22.68
C ARG A 299 10.15 0.15 -22.91
N ALA A 300 9.33 0.29 -21.88
CA ALA A 300 8.26 1.27 -21.80
C ALA A 300 8.81 2.63 -21.33
N ASP A 301 9.69 3.23 -22.13
CA ASP A 301 10.40 4.47 -21.79
C ASP A 301 9.73 5.73 -22.36
N LEU A 302 8.62 5.59 -23.07
CA LEU A 302 7.93 6.60 -23.88
C LEU A 302 8.72 7.11 -25.10
N SER A 303 9.69 6.33 -25.58
CA SER A 303 10.26 6.53 -26.91
C SER A 303 9.27 6.14 -28.01
N TYR A 304 9.35 6.83 -29.15
CA TYR A 304 8.58 6.47 -30.34
C TYR A 304 9.17 5.22 -31.00
N LYS A 305 8.37 4.15 -31.08
CA LYS A 305 8.83 2.87 -31.66
C LYS A 305 8.49 2.72 -33.15
N GLY A 306 7.68 3.61 -33.72
CA GLY A 306 7.16 3.53 -35.10
C GLY A 306 5.64 3.59 -35.16
N ASP A 307 5.06 3.61 -36.36
CA ASP A 307 3.61 3.73 -36.56
C ASP A 307 2.87 2.38 -36.45
N ASN A 308 3.59 1.26 -36.36
CA ASN A 308 3.01 -0.08 -36.27
C ASN A 308 2.68 -0.46 -34.82
N PRO A 309 1.40 -0.69 -34.44
CA PRO A 309 1.02 -1.12 -33.09
C PRO A 309 1.72 -2.37 -32.58
N ALA A 310 2.11 -3.30 -33.47
CA ALA A 310 2.84 -4.51 -33.08
C ALA A 310 4.20 -4.21 -32.42
N LEU A 311 4.78 -3.03 -32.66
CA LEU A 311 6.04 -2.60 -32.02
C LEU A 311 5.85 -2.20 -30.55
N TYR A 312 4.63 -1.82 -30.16
CA TYR A 312 4.29 -1.51 -28.77
C TYR A 312 3.85 -2.79 -28.06
N ASP A 313 3.06 -3.62 -28.72
CA ASP A 313 2.64 -4.94 -28.23
C ASP A 313 3.83 -5.88 -27.95
N SER A 314 4.85 -5.86 -28.81
CA SER A 314 6.11 -6.61 -28.61
C SER A 314 7.10 -5.93 -27.66
N SER A 315 6.77 -4.74 -27.17
CA SER A 315 7.55 -4.03 -26.16
C SER A 315 7.01 -4.28 -24.75
N ALA A 316 7.46 -3.51 -23.78
CA ALA A 316 7.07 -3.63 -22.39
C ALA A 316 5.79 -2.85 -22.03
N TYR A 317 4.97 -2.53 -23.03
CA TYR A 317 3.63 -1.97 -22.81
C TYR A 317 2.59 -3.07 -22.82
N SER A 318 1.60 -2.95 -21.96
CA SER A 318 0.37 -3.76 -22.05
C SER A 318 -0.86 -2.90 -21.81
N VAL A 319 -2.02 -3.36 -22.30
CA VAL A 319 -3.32 -2.75 -21.96
C VAL A 319 -3.83 -3.42 -20.70
N ALA A 320 -3.68 -2.72 -19.57
CA ALA A 320 -4.12 -3.21 -18.27
C ALA A 320 -5.64 -3.15 -18.12
N GLU A 321 -6.28 -2.11 -18.66
CA GLU A 321 -7.74 -2.05 -18.78
C GLU A 321 -8.14 -1.49 -20.14
N ASN A 322 -9.11 -2.18 -20.74
CA ASN A 322 -9.73 -1.78 -22.00
C ASN A 322 -10.73 -0.64 -21.76
N PRO A 323 -11.00 0.20 -22.77
CA PRO A 323 -11.96 1.28 -22.61
C PRO A 323 -13.36 0.67 -22.54
N ALA A 324 -14.26 1.35 -21.82
CA ALA A 324 -15.66 0.95 -21.77
C ALA A 324 -16.33 1.00 -23.15
N GLN A 325 -15.86 1.90 -24.03
CA GLN A 325 -16.31 2.05 -25.41
C GLN A 325 -15.10 2.22 -26.34
N GLY A 326 -15.15 1.64 -27.54
CA GLY A 326 -14.09 1.76 -28.55
C GLY A 326 -13.34 0.45 -28.81
N VAL A 327 -12.16 0.58 -29.42
CA VAL A 327 -11.32 -0.56 -29.82
C VAL A 327 -10.55 -1.07 -28.61
N LYS A 328 -10.51 -2.40 -28.46
CA LYS A 328 -9.77 -3.09 -27.40
C LYS A 328 -8.34 -3.34 -27.81
N ASN A 329 -7.43 -3.40 -26.84
CA ASN A 329 -6.00 -3.63 -27.03
C ASN A 329 -5.40 -2.66 -28.06
N ASP A 330 -5.85 -1.40 -28.03
CA ASP A 330 -5.47 -0.37 -29.01
C ASP A 330 -4.31 0.47 -28.49
N PHE A 331 -3.26 0.61 -29.30
CA PHE A 331 -2.08 1.43 -29.01
C PHE A 331 -2.05 2.75 -29.80
N SER A 332 -3.07 3.06 -30.59
CA SER A 332 -3.08 4.23 -31.49
C SER A 332 -2.81 5.55 -30.76
N ASP A 333 -3.46 5.79 -29.62
CA ASP A 333 -3.23 7.01 -28.82
C ASP A 333 -1.79 7.06 -28.26
N LEU A 334 -1.25 5.91 -27.82
CA LEU A 334 0.13 5.82 -27.32
C LEU A 334 1.15 6.07 -28.44
N ILE A 335 0.90 5.57 -29.65
CA ILE A 335 1.72 5.82 -30.85
C ILE A 335 1.75 7.32 -31.15
N VAL A 336 0.58 7.97 -31.21
CA VAL A 336 0.48 9.41 -31.49
C VAL A 336 1.22 10.21 -30.41
N PHE A 337 1.05 9.85 -29.14
CA PHE A 337 1.68 10.55 -28.04
C PHE A 337 3.21 10.41 -28.03
N THR A 338 3.74 9.19 -28.19
CA THR A 338 5.19 8.97 -28.26
C THR A 338 5.81 9.60 -29.52
N LYS A 339 5.09 9.60 -30.65
CA LYS A 339 5.48 10.32 -31.87
C LYS A 339 5.58 11.82 -31.61
N PHE A 340 4.58 12.40 -30.93
CA PHE A 340 4.58 13.80 -30.52
C PHE A 340 5.77 14.13 -29.62
N ILE A 341 6.09 13.29 -28.63
CA ILE A 341 7.27 13.48 -27.77
C ILE A 341 8.55 13.53 -28.63
N ARG A 342 8.72 12.56 -29.54
CA ARG A 342 9.88 12.52 -30.44
C ARG A 342 9.96 13.78 -31.31
N ASP A 343 8.85 14.20 -31.91
CA ASP A 343 8.80 15.39 -32.78
C ASP A 343 9.12 16.68 -31.99
N GLN A 344 8.68 16.79 -30.74
CA GLN A 344 9.03 17.90 -29.86
C GLN A 344 10.52 17.89 -29.50
N ILE A 345 11.12 16.73 -29.20
CA ILE A 345 12.56 16.62 -28.94
C ILE A 345 13.36 17.05 -30.17
N GLU A 346 12.97 16.63 -31.38
CA GLU A 346 13.62 17.06 -32.63
C GLU A 346 13.47 18.57 -32.85
N PHE A 347 12.28 19.14 -32.62
CA PHE A 347 12.05 20.58 -32.69
C PHE A 347 12.95 21.37 -31.71
N GLN A 348 13.11 20.86 -30.49
CA GLN A 348 13.93 21.48 -29.45
C GLN A 348 15.44 21.53 -29.80
N LYS A 349 15.92 20.73 -30.76
CA LYS A 349 17.30 20.84 -31.31
C LYS A 349 17.60 22.21 -31.93
N GLY A 350 16.57 22.92 -32.39
CA GLY A 350 16.72 24.31 -32.87
C GLY A 350 17.13 25.31 -31.78
N ASN A 351 17.09 24.91 -30.49
CA ASN A 351 17.53 25.68 -29.32
C ASN A 351 16.95 27.11 -29.23
N ASN A 352 15.75 27.32 -29.77
CA ASN A 352 15.03 28.59 -29.68
C ASN A 352 14.10 28.57 -28.47
N ARG A 353 14.58 29.12 -27.34
CA ARG A 353 13.87 29.10 -26.05
C ARG A 353 12.44 29.65 -26.14
N SER A 354 12.22 30.75 -26.88
CA SER A 354 10.88 31.34 -27.02
C SER A 354 9.95 30.45 -27.85
N ALA A 355 10.47 29.82 -28.90
CA ALA A 355 9.68 28.90 -29.72
C ALA A 355 9.34 27.60 -28.96
N ILE A 356 10.24 27.11 -28.10
CA ILE A 356 10.01 25.97 -27.22
C ILE A 356 8.97 26.31 -26.14
N GLU A 357 9.06 27.48 -25.52
CA GLU A 357 8.05 27.95 -24.55
C GLU A 357 6.65 28.06 -25.19
N ALA A 358 6.57 28.41 -26.47
CA ALA A 358 5.30 28.50 -27.20
C ALA A 358 4.62 27.14 -27.46
N THR A 359 5.27 25.98 -27.21
CA THR A 359 4.66 24.67 -27.43
C THR A 359 3.81 24.18 -26.25
N LYS A 360 3.75 24.91 -25.14
CA LYS A 360 2.98 24.52 -23.93
C LYS A 360 1.54 24.10 -24.19
N PRO A 361 0.72 24.84 -24.96
CA PRO A 361 -0.66 24.45 -25.20
C PRO A 361 -0.77 23.09 -25.93
N LEU A 362 0.24 22.72 -26.73
CA LEU A 362 0.29 21.42 -27.38
C LEU A 362 0.55 20.31 -26.35
N TRP A 363 1.46 20.53 -25.40
CA TRP A 363 1.72 19.58 -24.33
C TRP A 363 0.50 19.36 -23.42
N GLU A 364 -0.18 20.44 -23.04
CA GLU A 364 -1.34 20.41 -22.14
C GLU A 364 -2.55 19.69 -22.74
N GLN A 365 -2.62 19.57 -24.08
CA GLN A 365 -3.59 18.74 -24.80
C GLN A 365 -3.23 17.26 -24.80
N GLN A 366 -1.95 16.91 -24.66
CA GLN A 366 -1.49 15.52 -24.75
C GLN A 366 -1.45 14.84 -23.39
N ILE A 367 -1.06 15.56 -22.33
CA ILE A 367 -0.90 15.00 -20.98
C ILE A 367 -1.22 16.04 -19.90
N ASP A 368 -1.64 15.57 -18.72
CA ASP A 368 -1.54 16.35 -17.49
C ASP A 368 -0.07 16.61 -17.12
N VAL A 369 0.49 17.70 -17.66
CA VAL A 369 1.91 18.06 -17.50
C VAL A 369 2.28 18.24 -16.03
N GLU A 370 1.48 18.99 -15.26
CA GLU A 370 1.82 19.24 -13.86
C GLU A 370 1.77 17.96 -13.04
N GLY A 371 0.76 17.11 -13.25
CA GLY A 371 0.67 15.81 -12.59
C GLY A 371 1.90 14.91 -12.87
N PHE A 372 2.33 14.84 -14.13
CA PHE A 372 3.57 14.12 -14.49
C PHE A 372 4.79 14.69 -13.77
N LEU A 373 4.99 16.01 -13.77
CA LEU A 373 6.15 16.66 -13.13
C LEU A 373 6.15 16.44 -11.61
N VAL A 374 4.99 16.47 -10.96
CA VAL A 374 4.84 16.14 -9.53
C VAL A 374 5.20 14.68 -9.27
N GLY A 375 4.72 13.74 -10.10
CA GLY A 375 5.09 12.32 -10.03
C GLY A 375 6.61 12.11 -10.14
N MET A 376 7.28 12.79 -11.07
CA MET A 376 8.74 12.71 -11.22
C MET A 376 9.50 13.31 -10.04
N ALA A 377 8.98 14.38 -9.42
CA ALA A 377 9.54 14.95 -8.21
C ALA A 377 9.40 13.99 -7.00
N LEU A 378 8.26 13.29 -6.92
CA LEU A 378 8.01 12.26 -5.89
C LEU A 378 8.92 11.05 -6.06
N GLU A 379 9.05 10.50 -7.28
CA GLU A 379 10.00 9.41 -7.56
C GLU A 379 11.44 9.80 -7.19
N PHE A 380 11.85 11.04 -7.50
CA PHE A 380 13.18 11.55 -7.17
C PHE A 380 13.41 11.63 -5.65
N ILE A 381 12.48 12.22 -4.90
CA ILE A 381 12.65 12.41 -3.46
C ILE A 381 12.50 11.09 -2.68
N GLN A 382 11.62 10.20 -3.15
CA GLN A 382 11.43 8.85 -2.61
C GLN A 382 12.57 7.91 -2.97
N GLY A 383 13.34 8.20 -4.02
CA GLY A 383 14.43 7.34 -4.48
C GLY A 383 13.91 6.02 -5.05
N SER A 384 12.83 6.08 -5.82
CA SER A 384 12.19 4.91 -6.41
C SER A 384 13.05 4.35 -7.54
N TRP A 385 13.74 3.24 -7.28
CA TRP A 385 14.72 2.68 -8.22
C TRP A 385 14.11 1.82 -9.32
N ASP A 386 12.95 1.25 -9.06
CA ASP A 386 12.21 0.42 -10.02
C ASP A 386 11.06 1.19 -10.69
N ALA A 387 11.05 2.52 -10.58
CA ALA A 387 10.02 3.38 -11.18
C ALA A 387 10.47 3.94 -12.53
N TYR A 388 9.65 4.80 -13.16
CA TYR A 388 9.84 5.24 -14.53
C TYR A 388 11.22 5.87 -14.80
N GLN A 389 11.69 6.77 -13.93
CA GLN A 389 12.99 7.42 -14.14
C GLN A 389 14.15 6.42 -14.16
N GLN A 390 14.22 5.51 -13.18
CA GLN A 390 15.38 4.64 -13.03
C GLN A 390 15.29 3.37 -13.88
N ASN A 391 14.10 2.79 -14.02
CA ASN A 391 13.92 1.48 -14.65
C ASN A 391 12.80 1.40 -15.70
N THR A 392 12.13 2.51 -16.03
CA THR A 392 11.00 2.55 -17.00
C THR A 392 9.87 1.59 -16.64
N ASN A 393 9.65 1.38 -15.34
CA ASN A 393 8.75 0.38 -14.81
C ASN A 393 7.79 1.02 -13.79
N ASN A 394 6.80 0.23 -13.32
CA ASN A 394 5.90 0.59 -12.23
C ASN A 394 5.12 1.90 -12.45
N TYR A 395 4.59 2.08 -13.65
CA TYR A 395 3.68 3.19 -13.96
C TYR A 395 2.58 2.78 -14.94
N PHE A 396 1.53 3.59 -14.95
CA PHE A 396 0.44 3.49 -15.88
C PHE A 396 0.20 4.82 -16.59
N LEU A 397 -0.34 4.74 -17.80
CA LEU A 397 -0.87 5.88 -18.54
C LEU A 397 -2.36 5.68 -18.76
N TYR A 398 -3.17 6.53 -18.14
CA TYR A 398 -4.60 6.57 -18.36
C TYR A 398 -4.94 7.58 -19.45
N LYS A 399 -5.50 7.14 -20.57
CA LYS A 399 -6.08 8.03 -21.56
C LYS A 399 -7.47 8.43 -21.08
N SER A 400 -7.55 9.57 -20.39
CA SER A 400 -8.79 10.03 -19.77
C SER A 400 -9.82 10.43 -20.83
N PRO A 401 -11.04 9.84 -20.84
CA PRO A 401 -12.10 10.20 -21.78
C PRO A 401 -12.69 11.58 -21.48
N GLU A 402 -12.69 12.00 -20.21
CA GLU A 402 -13.20 13.31 -19.78
C GLU A 402 -12.23 14.44 -20.11
N GLN A 403 -10.94 14.24 -19.80
CA GLN A 403 -9.91 15.26 -20.03
C GLN A 403 -9.31 15.20 -21.45
N ASN A 404 -9.62 14.15 -22.21
CA ASN A 404 -9.06 13.82 -23.52
C ASN A 404 -7.52 13.91 -23.59
N ARG A 405 -6.82 13.56 -22.51
CA ARG A 405 -5.36 13.60 -22.41
C ARG A 405 -4.85 12.46 -21.53
N PHE A 406 -3.56 12.18 -21.60
CA PHE A 406 -2.93 11.19 -20.73
C PHE A 406 -2.79 11.70 -19.29
N ILE A 407 -2.90 10.78 -18.34
CA ILE A 407 -2.61 10.99 -16.92
C ILE A 407 -1.60 9.91 -16.51
N PHE A 408 -0.48 10.33 -15.94
CA PHE A 408 0.54 9.44 -15.42
C PHE A 408 0.18 8.99 -14.01
N ILE A 409 0.24 7.68 -13.75
CA ILE A 409 -0.15 7.09 -12.49
C ILE A 409 0.97 6.15 -12.02
N SER A 410 1.64 6.50 -10.92
CA SER A 410 2.70 5.66 -10.34
C SER A 410 2.14 4.40 -9.69
N TRP A 411 2.96 3.36 -9.58
CA TRP A 411 2.62 2.06 -8.99
C TRP A 411 3.80 1.49 -8.20
N ASP A 412 3.54 0.46 -7.39
CA ASP A 412 4.53 -0.39 -6.71
C ASP A 412 5.61 0.34 -5.88
N PHE A 413 5.27 0.72 -4.64
CA PHE A 413 6.14 1.52 -3.77
C PHE A 413 6.82 0.70 -2.66
N ASP A 414 7.13 -0.57 -2.92
CA ASP A 414 7.76 -1.45 -1.94
C ASP A 414 9.26 -1.18 -1.77
N TYR A 415 9.91 -0.70 -2.83
CA TYR A 415 11.32 -0.31 -2.84
C TYR A 415 11.57 1.19 -2.99
N VAL A 416 11.11 1.93 -2.00
CA VAL A 416 11.30 3.38 -1.88
C VAL A 416 11.90 3.74 -0.53
N MET A 417 12.25 5.02 -0.35
CA MET A 417 12.77 5.59 0.89
C MET A 417 13.96 4.77 1.43
N GLY A 418 14.94 4.56 0.56
CA GLY A 418 16.22 3.94 0.89
C GLY A 418 16.16 2.44 1.14
N SER A 419 15.30 1.68 0.46
CA SER A 419 15.32 0.21 0.49
C SER A 419 15.36 -0.36 -0.92
N GLY A 420 16.26 -1.32 -1.18
CA GLY A 420 16.32 -2.02 -2.46
C GLY A 420 17.70 -2.58 -2.81
N PRO A 421 17.80 -3.45 -3.82
CA PRO A 421 19.03 -4.13 -4.23
C PRO A 421 19.97 -3.26 -5.09
N VAL A 422 20.01 -1.96 -4.87
CA VAL A 422 20.67 -0.98 -5.75
C VAL A 422 21.58 -0.01 -4.99
N ASN A 423 22.35 0.79 -5.71
CA ASN A 423 23.21 1.80 -5.11
C ASN A 423 22.40 2.95 -4.51
N MET A 424 22.15 2.88 -3.19
CA MET A 424 21.36 3.90 -2.50
C MET A 424 21.98 5.29 -2.54
N LYS A 425 23.32 5.43 -2.63
CA LYS A 425 23.96 6.75 -2.75
C LYS A 425 23.65 7.42 -4.08
N ALA A 426 23.50 6.64 -5.16
CA ALA A 426 23.09 7.16 -6.47
C ALA A 426 21.64 7.67 -6.45
N LEU A 427 20.79 7.13 -5.56
CA LEU A 427 19.41 7.58 -5.38
C LEU A 427 19.31 8.73 -4.37
N ALA A 428 20.21 8.80 -3.40
CA ALA A 428 20.24 9.84 -2.36
C ALA A 428 20.74 11.20 -2.86
N VAL A 429 21.19 11.31 -4.12
CA VAL A 429 21.69 12.57 -4.71
C VAL A 429 20.69 13.72 -4.56
N GLY A 430 21.22 14.92 -4.31
CA GLY A 430 20.42 16.13 -4.11
C GLY A 430 20.05 16.86 -5.40
N ASP A 431 20.77 16.60 -6.49
CA ASP A 431 20.48 17.15 -7.81
C ASP A 431 19.66 16.17 -8.64
N TYR A 432 18.41 16.52 -8.97
CA TYR A 432 17.58 15.70 -9.86
C TYR A 432 18.21 15.51 -11.24
N ASN A 433 19.05 16.43 -11.72
CA ASN A 433 19.77 16.25 -12.99
C ASN A 433 20.80 15.12 -12.91
N SER A 434 21.28 14.80 -11.71
CA SER A 434 22.18 13.66 -11.44
C SER A 434 21.41 12.39 -11.04
N TYR A 435 20.09 12.48 -10.89
CA TYR A 435 19.25 11.30 -10.69
C TYR A 435 19.12 10.56 -12.03
N GLY A 436 19.51 9.29 -12.03
CA GLY A 436 19.41 8.43 -13.21
C GLY A 436 18.03 8.51 -13.85
N GLY A 437 18.01 8.79 -15.16
CA GLY A 437 16.79 8.90 -15.96
C GLY A 437 16.37 10.32 -16.27
N ALA A 438 16.66 11.30 -15.41
CA ALA A 438 16.20 12.68 -15.60
C ALA A 438 16.63 13.29 -16.95
N GLN A 439 17.81 12.90 -17.46
CA GLN A 439 18.35 13.35 -18.74
C GLN A 439 18.17 12.33 -19.88
N LEU A 440 17.56 11.18 -19.61
CA LEU A 440 17.48 10.05 -20.56
C LEU A 440 16.04 9.74 -20.97
N ARG A 441 15.06 9.98 -20.10
CA ARG A 441 13.66 9.65 -20.38
C ARG A 441 13.05 10.66 -21.34
N PRO A 442 12.56 10.22 -22.53
CA PRO A 442 12.04 11.11 -23.57
C PRO A 442 11.07 12.18 -23.06
N LEU A 443 10.02 11.79 -22.33
CA LEU A 443 9.02 12.73 -21.83
C LEU A 443 9.61 13.72 -20.80
N MET A 444 10.43 13.22 -19.87
CA MET A 444 11.09 14.05 -18.86
C MET A 444 12.00 15.11 -19.50
N VAL A 445 12.83 14.68 -20.47
CA VAL A 445 13.72 15.59 -21.22
C VAL A 445 12.90 16.63 -21.98
N ALA A 446 11.90 16.19 -22.74
CA ALA A 446 11.10 17.07 -23.57
C ALA A 446 10.37 18.14 -22.75
N LEU A 447 9.79 17.77 -21.60
CA LEU A 447 9.10 18.71 -20.72
C LEU A 447 10.06 19.63 -19.99
N LEU A 448 11.16 19.12 -19.43
CA LEU A 448 12.12 19.98 -18.71
C LEU A 448 12.91 20.90 -19.64
N ASN A 449 12.88 20.72 -20.97
CA ASN A 449 13.40 21.68 -21.93
C ASN A 449 12.49 22.89 -22.12
N VAL A 450 11.21 22.80 -21.75
CA VAL A 450 10.30 23.95 -21.71
C VAL A 450 10.59 24.76 -20.43
N PRO A 451 11.06 26.02 -20.54
CA PRO A 451 11.52 26.79 -19.39
C PRO A 451 10.54 26.86 -18.23
N SER A 452 9.27 27.22 -18.48
CA SER A 452 8.31 27.35 -17.39
C SER A 452 7.90 26.00 -16.77
N TYR A 453 8.00 24.89 -17.50
CA TYR A 453 7.80 23.56 -16.92
C TYR A 453 8.96 23.14 -16.03
N ARG A 454 10.19 23.52 -16.36
CA ARG A 454 11.34 23.34 -15.44
C ARG A 454 11.16 24.13 -14.15
N GLU A 455 10.76 25.40 -14.26
CA GLU A 455 10.46 26.24 -13.10
C GLU A 455 9.31 25.65 -12.26
N LEU A 456 8.27 25.12 -12.91
CA LEU A 456 7.17 24.44 -12.25
C LEU A 456 7.63 23.16 -11.52
N TYR A 457 8.48 22.34 -12.14
CA TYR A 457 9.06 21.15 -11.52
C TYR A 457 9.86 21.51 -10.26
N GLU A 458 10.76 22.49 -10.35
CA GLU A 458 11.57 22.94 -9.21
C GLU A 458 10.72 23.50 -8.07
N LYS A 459 9.67 24.27 -8.42
CA LYS A 459 8.69 24.79 -7.46
C LYS A 459 7.93 23.66 -6.76
N ASN A 460 7.48 22.66 -7.50
CA ASN A 460 6.76 21.50 -6.96
C ASN A 460 7.65 20.61 -6.12
N LEU A 461 8.90 20.39 -6.52
CA LEU A 461 9.90 19.70 -5.71
C LEU A 461 10.11 20.41 -4.36
N ASN A 462 10.24 21.74 -4.37
CA ASN A 462 10.37 22.49 -3.12
C ASN A 462 9.11 22.38 -2.24
N ARG A 463 7.90 22.45 -2.82
CA ARG A 463 6.63 22.25 -2.09
C ARG A 463 6.56 20.86 -1.43
N ILE A 464 6.94 19.81 -2.17
CA ILE A 464 6.99 18.44 -1.65
C ILE A 464 7.99 18.34 -0.49
N ILE A 465 9.17 18.93 -0.63
CA ILE A 465 10.20 18.91 0.39
C ILE A 465 9.74 19.59 1.68
N THR A 466 9.19 20.80 1.57
CA THR A 466 8.80 21.60 2.75
C THR A 466 7.56 21.06 3.45
N SER A 467 6.65 20.40 2.72
CA SER A 467 5.40 19.86 3.28
C SER A 467 5.51 18.39 3.71
N LEU A 468 6.16 17.54 2.92
CA LEU A 468 6.09 16.07 3.07
C LEU A 468 7.38 15.44 3.59
N TYR A 469 8.55 16.02 3.28
CA TYR A 469 9.84 15.49 3.77
C TYR A 469 10.35 16.23 5.00
N ASN A 470 9.93 17.46 5.25
CA ASN A 470 10.33 18.23 6.43
C ASN A 470 10.14 17.41 7.74
N PRO A 471 11.20 17.14 8.52
CA PRO A 471 11.13 16.29 9.70
C PRO A 471 10.08 16.74 10.73
N SER A 472 9.82 18.04 10.87
CA SER A 472 8.79 18.54 11.80
C SER A 472 7.37 18.20 11.36
N LYS A 473 7.18 17.78 10.12
CA LYS A 473 5.90 17.36 9.52
C LYS A 473 5.85 15.85 9.31
N SER A 474 6.93 15.25 8.77
CA SER A 474 6.98 13.84 8.40
C SER A 474 7.19 12.90 9.59
N PHE A 475 7.98 13.29 10.60
CA PHE A 475 8.27 12.39 11.72
C PHE A 475 7.06 12.13 12.60
N PRO A 476 6.18 13.11 12.91
CA PRO A 476 4.93 12.83 13.61
C PRO A 476 4.02 11.82 12.88
N VAL A 477 3.95 11.87 11.55
CA VAL A 477 3.23 10.86 10.74
C VAL A 477 3.88 9.49 10.96
N ILE A 478 5.20 9.39 10.77
CA ILE A 478 5.97 8.14 10.95
C ILE A 478 5.78 7.58 12.36
N ASP A 479 5.85 8.41 13.40
CA ASP A 479 5.73 7.98 14.79
C ASP A 479 4.31 7.47 15.11
N SER A 480 3.28 8.09 14.54
CA SER A 480 1.90 7.61 14.70
C SER A 480 1.68 6.23 14.03
N VAL A 481 2.28 6.01 12.86
CA VAL A 481 2.23 4.71 12.16
C VAL A 481 3.08 3.67 12.90
N TYR A 482 4.25 4.04 13.41
CA TYR A 482 5.07 3.16 14.25
C TYR A 482 4.26 2.65 15.44
N SER A 483 3.58 3.56 16.15
CA SER A 483 2.71 3.22 17.28
C SER A 483 1.58 2.28 16.84
N LEU A 484 0.93 2.53 15.71
CA LEU A 484 -0.14 1.66 15.20
C LEU A 484 0.33 0.22 14.95
N LEU A 485 1.53 0.04 14.41
CA LEU A 485 2.01 -1.25 13.90
C LEU A 485 2.79 -2.09 14.93
N GLU A 486 3.27 -1.51 16.02
CA GLU A 486 4.26 -2.14 16.92
C GLU A 486 3.87 -3.57 17.36
N ASP A 487 2.65 -3.74 17.90
CA ASP A 487 2.17 -5.05 18.38
C ASP A 487 1.98 -6.05 17.24
N ASP A 488 1.55 -5.58 16.07
CA ASP A 488 1.26 -6.43 14.92
C ASP A 488 2.50 -6.82 14.12
N VAL A 489 3.54 -5.98 14.12
CA VAL A 489 4.86 -6.36 13.62
C VAL A 489 5.51 -7.38 14.53
N ALA A 490 5.38 -7.23 15.86
CA ALA A 490 5.87 -8.23 16.80
C ALA A 490 5.13 -9.57 16.65
N TRP A 491 3.81 -9.53 16.49
CA TRP A 491 2.99 -10.70 16.20
C TRP A 491 3.36 -11.36 14.88
N ASP A 492 3.45 -10.60 13.79
CA ASP A 492 3.81 -11.11 12.46
C ASP A 492 5.14 -11.86 12.48
N LYS A 493 6.18 -11.28 13.12
CA LYS A 493 7.51 -11.88 13.26
C LYS A 493 7.55 -13.13 14.14
N SER A 494 6.50 -13.41 14.90
CA SER A 494 6.38 -14.62 15.73
C SER A 494 5.74 -15.80 15.00
N LEU A 495 5.13 -15.57 13.83
CA LEU A 495 4.39 -16.59 13.11
C LEU A 495 5.30 -17.45 12.23
N ASP A 496 4.94 -18.73 12.11
CA ASP A 496 5.52 -19.60 11.09
C ASP A 496 5.04 -19.19 9.70
N HIS A 497 6.00 -19.01 8.80
CA HIS A 497 5.72 -18.70 7.39
C HIS A 497 5.15 -19.91 6.62
N VAL A 498 4.49 -19.64 5.50
CA VAL A 498 3.82 -20.67 4.68
C VAL A 498 4.85 -21.66 4.13
N ARG A 499 5.96 -21.16 3.57
CA ARG A 499 7.11 -21.98 3.18
C ARG A 499 8.15 -21.99 4.31
N LYS A 500 8.95 -23.06 4.35
CA LYS A 500 10.03 -23.23 5.32
C LYS A 500 11.37 -22.83 4.71
N GLY A 501 12.33 -22.47 5.57
CA GLY A 501 13.70 -22.16 5.18
C GLY A 501 14.00 -20.65 5.21
N PRO A 502 15.20 -20.25 4.77
CA PRO A 502 15.54 -18.84 4.60
C PRO A 502 14.72 -18.21 3.46
N GLU A 503 14.62 -16.88 3.48
CA GLU A 503 14.13 -16.13 2.34
C GLU A 503 15.06 -16.36 1.14
N TYR A 504 14.48 -16.77 0.02
CA TYR A 504 15.24 -17.13 -1.17
C TYR A 504 14.94 -16.15 -2.30
N LEU A 505 15.96 -15.41 -2.71
CA LEU A 505 15.99 -14.66 -3.96
C LEU A 505 17.39 -14.87 -4.56
N THR A 506 17.49 -14.96 -5.88
CA THR A 506 18.80 -14.93 -6.55
C THR A 506 18.98 -13.59 -7.27
N LEU A 507 20.22 -13.29 -7.66
CA LEU A 507 20.50 -12.14 -8.54
C LEU A 507 19.73 -12.24 -9.87
N GLU A 508 19.51 -13.45 -10.36
CA GLU A 508 18.68 -13.73 -11.53
C GLU A 508 17.21 -13.45 -11.24
N ASN A 509 16.65 -13.88 -10.11
CA ASN A 509 15.25 -13.54 -9.78
C ASN A 509 15.06 -12.04 -9.49
N LEU A 510 16.10 -11.32 -9.04
CA LEU A 510 16.06 -9.87 -8.79
C LEU A 510 16.09 -9.05 -10.07
N PHE A 511 16.91 -9.44 -11.06
CA PHE A 511 17.17 -8.61 -12.24
C PHE A 511 16.79 -9.25 -13.58
N LYS A 512 16.58 -10.57 -13.65
CA LYS A 512 16.24 -11.32 -14.87
C LYS A 512 14.83 -11.90 -14.85
N ASP A 513 14.24 -12.33 -13.73
CA ASP A 513 12.82 -12.75 -13.75
C ASP A 513 11.85 -11.57 -13.97
N SER A 514 12.32 -10.36 -13.67
CA SER A 514 11.61 -9.15 -14.04
C SER A 514 11.76 -8.82 -15.53
N LEU A 515 12.79 -9.31 -16.25
CA LEU A 515 13.25 -8.69 -17.50
C LEU A 515 14.12 -9.58 -18.46
N GLY A 516 14.19 -10.90 -18.36
CA GLY A 516 15.03 -11.76 -19.23
C GLY A 516 16.56 -11.54 -19.13
N ASP A 517 17.34 -12.30 -19.91
CA ASP A 517 18.83 -12.27 -19.87
C ASP A 517 19.44 -10.93 -20.35
N ASP A 518 18.68 -10.19 -21.17
CA ASP A 518 19.06 -8.88 -21.76
C ASP A 518 18.31 -7.70 -21.12
N ALA A 519 17.70 -7.95 -19.96
CA ALA A 519 16.91 -7.04 -19.17
C ALA A 519 17.40 -5.60 -19.14
N GLY A 520 16.46 -4.68 -19.37
CA GLY A 520 16.71 -3.28 -19.10
C GLY A 520 16.96 -3.03 -17.61
N ARG A 521 18.22 -2.98 -17.16
CA ARG A 521 18.57 -2.77 -15.75
C ARG A 521 18.31 -1.35 -15.26
N PRO A 522 18.09 -1.14 -13.95
CA PRO A 522 17.98 0.20 -13.39
C PRO A 522 19.31 0.93 -13.51
N LEU A 523 19.25 2.24 -13.75
CA LEU A 523 20.45 3.07 -13.94
C LEU A 523 21.33 3.18 -12.68
N CYS A 524 20.78 2.84 -11.52
CA CYS A 524 21.47 2.82 -10.22
C CYS A 524 21.93 1.41 -9.78
N ILE A 525 21.98 0.43 -10.69
CA ILE A 525 22.35 -0.96 -10.34
C ILE A 525 23.70 -1.04 -9.62
N SER A 526 23.78 -1.93 -8.63
CA SER A 526 25.02 -2.30 -7.96
C SER A 526 24.95 -3.74 -7.49
N TYR A 527 25.79 -4.61 -8.06
CA TYR A 527 25.85 -6.01 -7.67
C TYR A 527 26.27 -6.22 -6.21
N LEU A 528 27.14 -5.35 -5.69
CA LEU A 528 27.53 -5.40 -4.28
C LEU A 528 26.32 -5.12 -3.38
N ASN A 529 25.53 -4.09 -3.70
CA ASN A 529 24.30 -3.80 -2.95
C ASN A 529 23.23 -4.88 -3.14
N ALA A 530 23.15 -5.50 -4.32
CA ALA A 530 22.24 -6.61 -4.55
C ALA A 530 22.60 -7.85 -3.73
N ILE A 531 23.89 -8.23 -3.67
CA ILE A 531 24.36 -9.32 -2.80
C ILE A 531 24.09 -8.97 -1.33
N GLU A 532 24.37 -7.74 -0.92
CA GLU A 532 24.12 -7.28 0.44
C GLU A 532 22.62 -7.29 0.79
N PHE A 533 21.75 -6.94 -0.18
CA PHE A 533 20.30 -7.06 -0.04
C PHE A 533 19.85 -8.52 0.16
N LEU A 534 20.42 -9.49 -0.58
CA LEU A 534 20.11 -10.91 -0.42
C LEU A 534 20.51 -11.43 0.97
N ILE A 535 21.61 -10.91 1.53
CA ILE A 535 21.99 -11.17 2.93
C ILE A 535 20.99 -10.50 3.88
N ARG A 536 20.64 -9.24 3.61
CA ARG A 536 19.75 -8.40 4.43
C ARG A 536 18.36 -9.01 4.64
N ILE A 537 17.72 -9.56 3.61
CA ILE A 537 16.37 -10.14 3.73
C ILE A 537 16.31 -11.35 4.67
N ASN A 538 17.46 -11.95 5.00
CA ASN A 538 17.59 -13.03 5.98
C ASN A 538 18.14 -12.54 7.34
N SER A 539 18.42 -11.24 7.47
CA SER A 539 18.97 -10.65 8.68
C SER A 539 17.89 -10.17 9.64
N LYS A 540 18.18 -10.20 10.95
CA LYS A 540 17.26 -9.70 11.98
C LYS A 540 17.40 -8.20 12.14
N ILE A 541 16.54 -7.45 11.45
CA ILE A 541 16.43 -5.99 11.61
C ILE A 541 15.21 -5.70 12.51
N SER A 542 15.45 -5.02 13.63
CA SER A 542 14.36 -4.63 14.52
C SER A 542 13.50 -3.54 13.87
N PHE A 543 12.22 -3.50 14.25
CA PHE A 543 11.28 -2.51 13.73
C PHE A 543 11.78 -1.08 13.98
N PHE A 544 12.23 -0.79 15.20
CA PHE A 544 12.87 0.49 15.56
C PHE A 544 14.08 0.85 14.67
N LYS A 545 14.98 -0.09 14.38
CA LYS A 545 16.15 0.18 13.51
C LYS A 545 15.74 0.47 12.07
N ALA A 546 14.67 -0.15 11.58
CA ALA A 546 14.16 0.10 10.23
C ALA A 546 13.48 1.47 10.09
N VAL A 547 12.99 2.05 11.19
CA VAL A 547 12.28 3.35 11.19
C VAL A 547 13.21 4.51 11.55
N GLU A 548 14.02 4.36 12.60
CA GLU A 548 14.85 5.44 13.15
C GLU A 548 16.34 5.11 13.22
N GLY A 549 16.69 3.89 13.63
CA GLY A 549 18.07 3.54 13.96
C GLY A 549 19.01 3.33 12.76
N LYS A 550 20.28 3.05 13.06
CA LYS A 550 21.23 2.54 12.05
C LYS A 550 20.92 1.09 11.73
N THR A 551 20.63 0.81 10.48
CA THR A 551 20.27 -0.53 9.98
C THR A 551 21.49 -1.45 9.92
N GLY A 552 22.67 -0.90 9.59
CA GLY A 552 23.90 -1.66 9.36
C GLY A 552 23.99 -2.26 7.94
N HIS A 553 23.08 -1.87 7.04
CA HIS A 553 22.94 -2.45 5.70
C HIS A 553 23.07 -1.37 4.63
N SER A 554 23.90 -1.60 3.62
CA SER A 554 24.16 -0.63 2.54
C SER A 554 22.97 -0.43 1.58
N SER A 555 22.11 -1.45 1.51
CA SER A 555 20.86 -1.51 0.74
C SER A 555 19.66 -1.02 1.54
N LEU A 556 19.83 -0.56 2.78
CA LEU A 556 18.73 -0.12 3.64
C LEU A 556 19.09 1.08 4.50
N TYR A 557 18.41 2.19 4.30
CA TYR A 557 18.31 3.28 5.27
C TYR A 557 17.16 3.02 6.24
N SER A 558 17.23 3.59 7.45
CA SER A 558 15.98 3.79 8.20
C SER A 558 15.12 4.84 7.50
N ILE A 559 13.80 4.83 7.71
CA ILE A 559 12.91 5.82 7.06
C ILE A 559 13.34 7.25 7.41
N LYS A 560 13.52 7.55 8.70
CA LYS A 560 13.97 8.87 9.15
C LYS A 560 15.39 9.19 8.66
N GLY A 561 16.25 8.17 8.58
CA GLY A 561 17.60 8.30 8.03
C GLY A 561 17.61 8.68 6.55
N TRP A 562 16.76 8.05 5.73
CA TRP A 562 16.60 8.40 4.32
C TRP A 562 16.12 9.85 4.15
N ILE A 563 15.09 10.24 4.91
CA ILE A 563 14.55 11.60 4.85
C ILE A 563 15.63 12.64 5.16
N ASN A 564 16.39 12.43 6.24
CA ASN A 564 17.47 13.35 6.61
C ASN A 564 18.58 13.41 5.55
N GLU A 565 19.09 12.27 5.10
CA GLU A 565 20.14 12.18 4.08
C GLU A 565 19.70 12.87 2.78
N LYS A 566 18.49 12.56 2.30
CA LYS A 566 17.96 13.12 1.06
C LYS A 566 17.77 14.64 1.17
N LEU A 567 17.25 15.12 2.30
CA LEU A 567 17.08 16.56 2.55
C LEU A 567 18.42 17.29 2.64
N GLU A 568 19.39 16.72 3.34
CA GLU A 568 20.73 17.30 3.43
C GLU A 568 21.36 17.41 2.04
N ASN A 569 21.29 16.34 1.24
CA ASN A 569 21.81 16.35 -0.12
C ASN A 569 21.12 17.39 -1.00
N VAL A 570 19.79 17.52 -0.92
CA VAL A 570 19.06 18.56 -1.68
C VAL A 570 19.45 19.97 -1.21
N LYS A 571 19.58 20.21 0.10
CA LYS A 571 20.00 21.52 0.64
C LYS A 571 21.42 21.92 0.25
N ASN A 572 22.34 20.94 0.19
CA ASN A 572 23.74 21.15 -0.17
C ASN A 572 23.96 21.37 -1.68
N LYS A 573 22.88 21.35 -2.48
CA LYS A 573 22.96 21.64 -3.91
C LYS A 573 23.22 23.13 -4.17
N THR A 574 24.16 23.43 -5.04
CA THR A 574 24.59 24.81 -5.31
C THR A 574 23.86 25.51 -6.46
N THR A 575 23.29 24.81 -7.46
CA THR A 575 22.43 25.38 -8.53
C THR A 575 21.85 24.29 -9.46
N TYR A 576 20.68 24.53 -10.06
CA TYR A 576 20.14 23.71 -11.17
C TYR A 576 20.82 24.13 -12.48
N LYS A 577 21.65 23.25 -13.08
CA LYS A 577 22.23 23.52 -14.40
C LYS A 577 21.16 23.39 -15.49
N GLN A 578 21.24 24.25 -16.51
CA GLN A 578 20.41 24.16 -17.71
C GLN A 578 20.65 22.81 -18.40
N LEU A 579 19.59 22.04 -18.64
CA LEU A 579 19.65 20.91 -19.56
C LEU A 579 19.79 21.49 -20.97
N LEU A 580 20.84 21.05 -21.68
CA LEU A 580 21.27 21.33 -23.06
C LEU A 580 22.48 22.28 -23.23
N PRO A 581 23.41 21.94 -24.15
CA PRO A 581 23.12 21.60 -25.55
C PRO A 581 23.11 20.08 -25.84
N LEU A 582 22.17 19.67 -26.70
CA LEU A 582 22.10 18.33 -27.28
C LEU A 582 23.40 18.03 -28.07
N LYS A 583 23.85 16.77 -28.04
CA LYS A 583 24.69 16.22 -29.11
C LYS A 583 23.82 15.35 -30.00
#